data_AF-A0A9P5GZY0-F1
#
_entry.id   AF-A0A9P5GZY0-F1
#
_cell.length_a   1.000
_cell.length_b   1.000
_cell.length_c   1.000
_cell.angle_alpha   90.00
_cell.angle_beta   90.00
_cell.angle_gamma   90.00
#
_symmetry.space_group_name_H-M   'P 1'
#
loop_
_entity.id
_entity.type
_entity.pdbx_description
1 polymer ?
#
loop_
_entity_poly.entity_id
_entity_poly.type
_entity_poly.pdbx_seq_one_letter_code
_entity_poly.pdbx_strand_id
1 'polypeptide(L)'
;MCGIHAAISSSPDSVISSELTQCLAKRGPDHTGTVQTQVASGDPDRGACFLTFTSTVLSLRGDHVAKQPLVDDASGSVLCWNGEAWGIRGEPVQGNDGEAVLALLTEAGRSAAGSDGILNALLDALRAVEGPFAFIYFHKPTRRLYYGRDRLGRRSLLVKAGLPFALSSVAETPMEGWAEVEADGCYVLSLDESDLVTNMAPTRHDWAHDISLVSSIGVFNNEIPQEPYRLTLNSRPVQALQQHLIESLRLRVLDVPLPPRASDTDARVAVLFSGGLDCTVLARLCHDIVPPGQSIDLLNVAFENPRIGAQHPDSYSRRGYPGVVDELKLDVSRLGKRNLGRDDRVMTHWGREVRFPYLDERFVKWAIESPVWEKCDFENQDNEVGVDPEKRVLRLLARSLGMDSVSQEKKRAIQFGARTAKMESGKVKGTTLISG
;
A
#
# COMPACT_ATOMS: atom_id res chain seq x y z
N MET A 1 4.62 -10.10 -1.83
CA MET A 1 3.24 -10.17 -1.29
C MET A 1 2.90 -11.55 -0.70
N CYS A 2 2.10 -11.61 0.38
CA CYS A 2 1.75 -12.84 1.11
C CYS A 2 0.31 -12.77 1.68
N GLY A 3 -0.25 -13.92 2.06
CA GLY A 3 -1.34 -13.98 3.03
C GLY A 3 -0.75 -14.19 4.43
N ILE A 4 -1.16 -13.40 5.42
CA ILE A 4 -0.72 -13.55 6.81
C ILE A 4 -1.91 -13.70 7.74
N HIS A 5 -1.74 -14.53 8.77
CA HIS A 5 -2.72 -14.78 9.82
C HIS A 5 -2.03 -15.06 11.15
N ALA A 6 -2.65 -14.62 12.23
CA ALA A 6 -2.33 -15.04 13.58
C ALA A 6 -3.61 -15.18 14.41
N ALA A 7 -3.67 -16.21 15.25
CA ALA A 7 -4.76 -16.40 16.21
C ALA A 7 -4.20 -16.64 17.60
N ILE A 8 -4.91 -16.10 18.59
CA ILE A 8 -4.65 -16.30 20.01
C ILE A 8 -5.87 -16.98 20.64
N SER A 9 -5.67 -18.15 21.24
CA SER A 9 -6.73 -18.98 21.81
C SER A 9 -6.37 -19.53 23.19
N SER A 10 -7.40 -19.93 23.95
CA SER A 10 -7.27 -20.68 25.20
C SER A 10 -7.12 -22.19 24.99
N SER A 11 -7.28 -22.68 23.75
CA SER A 11 -7.18 -24.09 23.38
C SER A 11 -6.09 -24.30 22.33
N PRO A 12 -5.25 -25.34 22.47
CA PRO A 12 -4.24 -25.69 21.47
C PRO A 12 -4.87 -26.16 20.14
N ASP A 13 -6.11 -26.63 20.19
CA ASP A 13 -6.84 -27.16 19.04
C ASP A 13 -7.58 -26.07 18.25
N SER A 14 -7.29 -24.79 18.52
CA SER A 14 -7.85 -23.71 17.72
C SER A 14 -7.23 -23.72 16.32
N VAL A 15 -8.00 -24.24 15.36
CA VAL A 15 -7.60 -24.34 13.96
C VAL A 15 -8.18 -23.18 13.16
N ILE A 16 -7.37 -22.65 12.25
CA ILE A 16 -7.82 -21.73 11.20
C ILE A 16 -8.93 -22.39 10.36
N SER A 17 -9.97 -21.64 10.00
CA SER A 17 -11.05 -22.19 9.16
C SER A 17 -10.52 -22.60 7.78
N SER A 18 -11.11 -23.63 7.19
CA SER A 18 -10.74 -24.10 5.86
C SER A 18 -10.99 -23.03 4.79
N GLU A 19 -12.06 -22.25 4.93
CA GLU A 19 -12.37 -21.12 4.07
C GLU A 19 -11.29 -20.03 4.16
N LEU A 20 -10.91 -19.62 5.37
CA LEU A 20 -9.87 -18.61 5.54
C LEU A 20 -8.52 -19.09 5.00
N THR A 21 -8.18 -20.37 5.21
CA THR A 21 -6.99 -20.99 4.65
C THR A 21 -6.97 -20.92 3.12
N GLN A 22 -8.09 -21.23 2.47
CA GLN A 22 -8.22 -21.12 1.01
C GLN A 22 -8.07 -19.67 0.53
N CYS A 23 -8.67 -18.72 1.24
CA CYS A 23 -8.55 -17.29 0.93
C CYS A 23 -7.10 -16.80 1.06
N LEU A 24 -6.36 -17.24 2.08
CA LEU A 24 -4.93 -16.94 2.23
C LEU A 24 -4.10 -17.60 1.11
N ALA A 25 -4.36 -18.87 0.77
CA ALA A 25 -3.62 -19.59 -0.26
C ALA A 25 -3.76 -18.95 -1.65
N LYS A 26 -4.91 -18.32 -1.94
CA LYS A 26 -5.11 -17.53 -3.17
C LYS A 26 -4.17 -16.32 -3.26
N ARG A 27 -3.82 -15.72 -2.12
CA ARG A 27 -2.86 -14.61 -2.04
C ARG A 27 -1.42 -15.07 -2.23
N GLY A 28 -1.08 -16.23 -1.69
CA GLY A 28 0.25 -16.81 -1.71
C GLY A 28 0.26 -18.27 -2.11
N PRO A 29 0.19 -18.57 -3.41
CA PRO A 29 0.04 -19.95 -3.89
C PRO A 29 1.34 -20.78 -3.84
N ASP A 30 2.50 -20.15 -3.65
CA ASP A 30 3.80 -20.83 -3.82
C ASP A 30 4.23 -21.62 -2.57
N HIS A 31 3.73 -21.24 -1.39
CA HIS A 31 4.00 -21.94 -0.13
C HIS A 31 2.93 -21.62 0.91
N THR A 32 2.62 -22.58 1.78
CA THR A 32 1.82 -22.38 3.00
C THR A 32 2.57 -22.95 4.19
N GLY A 33 2.74 -22.16 5.25
CA GLY A 33 3.39 -22.58 6.48
C GLY A 33 2.58 -22.19 7.71
N THR A 34 2.72 -22.96 8.78
CA THR A 34 2.13 -22.70 10.08
C THR A 34 3.16 -22.92 11.18
N VAL A 35 3.22 -21.99 12.14
CA VAL A 35 4.03 -22.08 13.35
C VAL A 35 3.12 -21.91 14.55
N GLN A 36 3.27 -22.78 15.55
CA GLN A 36 2.54 -22.68 16.81
C GLN A 36 3.50 -22.48 17.97
N THR A 37 3.11 -21.66 18.93
CA THR A 37 3.83 -21.48 20.20
C THR A 37 2.81 -21.24 21.30
N GLN A 38 3.25 -21.38 22.55
CA GLN A 38 2.44 -21.07 23.71
C GLN A 38 3.14 -20.06 24.61
N VAL A 39 2.34 -19.28 25.32
CA VAL A 39 2.75 -18.44 26.44
C VAL A 39 2.11 -19.04 27.68
N ALA A 40 2.94 -19.59 28.57
CA ALA A 40 2.48 -20.10 29.85
C ALA A 40 2.18 -18.92 30.79
N SER A 41 1.05 -19.00 31.48
CA SER A 41 0.79 -18.18 32.65
C SER A 41 1.72 -18.60 33.79
N GLY A 42 2.21 -17.64 34.58
CA GLY A 42 2.89 -17.92 35.85
C GLY A 42 1.92 -18.31 36.98
N ASP A 43 0.63 -18.04 36.82
CA ASP A 43 -0.45 -18.54 37.68
C ASP A 43 -0.84 -19.97 37.24
N PRO A 44 -0.65 -21.01 38.08
CA PRO A 44 -0.99 -22.40 37.77
C PRO A 44 -2.47 -22.65 37.49
N ASP A 45 -3.36 -21.79 38.00
CA ASP A 45 -4.81 -21.90 37.82
C ASP A 45 -5.28 -21.24 36.52
N ARG A 46 -4.44 -20.40 35.89
CA ARG A 46 -4.68 -19.82 34.57
C ARG A 46 -3.98 -20.68 33.52
N GLY A 47 -4.75 -21.25 32.60
CA GLY A 47 -4.23 -22.06 31.51
C GLY A 47 -3.23 -21.33 30.60
N ALA A 48 -2.55 -22.07 29.73
CA ALA A 48 -1.67 -21.49 28.72
C ALA A 48 -2.47 -20.79 27.62
N CYS A 49 -1.86 -19.76 27.05
CA CYS A 49 -2.33 -19.09 25.85
C CYS A 49 -1.62 -19.69 24.63
N PHE A 50 -2.37 -20.06 23.60
CA PHE A 50 -1.84 -20.66 22.38
C PHE A 50 -1.86 -19.65 21.25
N LEU A 51 -0.76 -19.57 20.51
CA LEU A 51 -0.60 -18.70 19.37
C LEU A 51 -0.34 -19.55 18.13
N THR A 52 -1.15 -19.33 17.10
CA THR A 52 -1.00 -19.98 15.80
C THR A 52 -0.74 -18.91 14.75
N PHE A 53 0.38 -19.02 14.06
CA PHE A 53 0.78 -18.14 12.95
C PHE A 53 0.70 -18.92 11.65
N THR A 54 0.03 -18.37 10.65
CA THR A 54 -0.05 -18.98 9.32
C THR A 54 0.33 -17.95 8.29
N SER A 55 1.16 -18.33 7.33
CA SER A 55 1.51 -17.47 6.20
C SER A 55 1.50 -18.25 4.89
N THR A 56 1.08 -17.57 3.84
CA THR A 56 1.07 -18.06 2.47
C THR A 56 1.91 -17.13 1.60
N VAL A 57 2.74 -17.66 0.72
CA VAL A 57 3.78 -16.87 0.03
C VAL A 57 3.50 -16.77 -1.46
N LEU A 58 3.54 -15.55 -2.00
CA LEU A 58 3.75 -15.30 -3.43
C LEU A 58 5.18 -14.77 -3.59
N SER A 59 6.04 -15.60 -4.18
CA SER A 59 7.48 -15.38 -4.23
C SER A 59 7.85 -14.35 -5.29
N LEU A 60 7.93 -13.08 -4.89
CA LEU A 60 8.25 -11.95 -5.77
C LEU A 60 9.58 -11.25 -5.45
N ARG A 61 10.27 -11.66 -4.38
CA ARG A 61 11.50 -11.04 -3.88
C ARG A 61 12.50 -12.09 -3.40
N GLY A 62 13.78 -11.83 -3.65
CA GLY A 62 14.86 -12.79 -3.42
C GLY A 62 15.03 -13.77 -4.59
N ASP A 63 16.01 -14.65 -4.44
CA ASP A 63 16.38 -15.71 -5.39
C ASP A 63 15.73 -17.06 -5.06
N HIS A 64 14.91 -17.11 -4.01
CA HIS A 64 14.26 -18.32 -3.51
C HIS A 64 12.90 -18.00 -2.87
N VAL A 65 12.11 -19.04 -2.61
CA VAL A 65 10.85 -18.92 -1.87
C VAL A 65 11.16 -18.84 -0.37
N ALA A 66 11.15 -17.63 0.19
CA ALA A 66 11.29 -17.41 1.63
C ALA A 66 10.05 -17.97 2.36
N LYS A 67 10.20 -19.13 3.00
CA LYS A 67 9.11 -19.86 3.65
C LYS A 67 8.69 -19.12 4.92
N GLN A 68 7.46 -18.63 4.94
CA GLN A 68 6.86 -17.95 6.09
C GLN A 68 5.84 -18.85 6.81
N PRO A 69 5.53 -18.62 8.12
CA PRO A 69 6.08 -17.58 9.01
C PRO A 69 7.60 -17.72 9.23
N LEU A 70 8.30 -16.58 9.27
CA LEU A 70 9.74 -16.56 9.55
C LEU A 70 9.96 -16.67 11.06
N VAL A 71 10.95 -17.45 11.50
CA VAL A 71 11.25 -17.69 12.92
C VAL A 71 12.70 -17.36 13.20
N ASP A 72 12.96 -16.58 14.25
CA ASP A 72 14.32 -16.44 14.80
C ASP A 72 14.62 -17.66 15.67
N ASP A 73 15.52 -18.53 15.23
CA ASP A 73 15.86 -19.78 15.93
C ASP A 73 16.37 -19.55 17.35
N ALA A 74 17.02 -18.41 17.60
CA ALA A 74 17.60 -18.12 18.91
C ALA A 74 16.54 -17.75 19.97
N SER A 75 15.57 -16.89 19.62
CA SER A 75 14.54 -16.42 20.56
C SER A 75 13.20 -17.17 20.44
N GLY A 76 12.97 -17.84 19.31
CA GLY A 76 11.67 -18.38 18.93
C GLY A 76 10.62 -17.30 18.60
N SER A 77 11.07 -16.07 18.31
CA SER A 77 10.19 -14.98 17.84
C SER A 77 9.73 -15.25 16.40
N VAL A 78 8.50 -14.85 16.08
CA VAL A 78 7.85 -15.21 14.81
C VAL A 78 7.42 -13.94 14.06
N LEU A 79 7.76 -13.84 12.77
CA LEU A 79 7.32 -12.79 11.86
C LEU A 79 6.45 -13.36 10.74
N CYS A 80 5.24 -12.84 10.61
CA CYS A 80 4.43 -12.96 9.38
C CYS A 80 4.51 -11.63 8.63
N TRP A 81 5.03 -11.64 7.41
CA TRP A 81 5.29 -10.46 6.60
C TRP A 81 4.49 -10.49 5.28
N ASN A 82 3.64 -9.48 5.07
CA ASN A 82 2.98 -9.23 3.79
C ASN A 82 3.33 -7.82 3.30
N GLY A 83 4.38 -7.70 2.50
CA GLY A 83 4.78 -6.42 1.93
C GLY A 83 5.97 -6.50 0.99
N GLU A 84 6.48 -5.32 0.69
CA GLU A 84 7.77 -5.09 0.05
C GLU A 84 8.51 -3.97 0.81
N ALA A 85 9.57 -4.32 1.54
CA ALA A 85 10.50 -3.31 2.05
C ALA A 85 11.46 -2.90 0.94
N TRP A 86 11.26 -1.71 0.36
CA TRP A 86 12.15 -1.16 -0.67
C TRP A 86 13.43 -0.60 -0.06
N GLY A 87 13.32 -0.03 1.15
CA GLY A 87 14.44 0.51 1.89
C GLY A 87 14.31 0.29 3.39
N ILE A 88 15.45 0.25 4.07
CA ILE A 88 15.55 0.24 5.53
C ILE A 88 16.56 1.32 5.91
N ARG A 89 16.15 2.30 6.72
CA ARG A 89 16.97 3.45 7.12
C ARG A 89 17.53 4.24 5.92
N GLY A 90 16.73 4.36 4.86
CA GLY A 90 17.09 5.05 3.61
C GLY A 90 17.92 4.22 2.62
N GLU A 91 18.41 3.04 3.03
CA GLU A 91 19.24 2.18 2.19
C GLU A 91 18.40 1.10 1.48
N PRO A 92 18.65 0.81 0.18
CA PRO A 92 17.91 -0.21 -0.56
C PRO A 92 18.08 -1.61 0.03
N VAL A 93 16.98 -2.35 0.14
CA VAL A 93 17.02 -3.75 0.61
C VAL A 93 17.50 -4.68 -0.51
N GLN A 94 18.47 -5.54 -0.17
CA GLN A 94 18.99 -6.59 -1.05
C GLN A 94 18.44 -7.96 -0.64
N GLY A 95 18.19 -8.86 -1.60
CA GLY A 95 17.68 -10.20 -1.32
C GLY A 95 16.19 -10.22 -0.95
N ASN A 96 15.81 -11.12 -0.02
CA ASN A 96 14.45 -11.20 0.47
C ASN A 96 14.20 -10.16 1.58
N ASP A 97 13.17 -9.34 1.38
CA ASP A 97 12.87 -8.23 2.25
C ASP A 97 12.28 -8.65 3.61
N GLY A 98 11.49 -9.74 3.64
CA GLY A 98 10.95 -10.28 4.89
C GLY A 98 12.05 -10.80 5.82
N GLU A 99 13.06 -11.46 5.27
CA GLU A 99 14.25 -11.92 6.02
C GLU A 99 15.07 -10.74 6.55
N ALA A 100 15.28 -9.71 5.73
CA ALA A 100 15.96 -8.49 6.14
C ALA A 100 15.22 -7.77 7.30
N VAL A 101 13.88 -7.73 7.24
CA VAL A 101 13.05 -7.17 8.32
C VAL A 101 13.14 -8.02 9.59
N LEU A 102 13.09 -9.36 9.50
CA LEU A 102 13.29 -10.21 10.67
C LEU A 102 14.67 -10.00 11.31
N ALA A 103 15.72 -9.90 10.50
CA ALA A 103 17.07 -9.64 10.99
C ALA A 103 17.15 -8.29 11.72
N LEU A 104 16.55 -7.24 11.16
CA LEU A 104 16.46 -5.92 11.77
C LEU A 104 15.75 -5.96 13.14
N LEU A 105 14.61 -6.64 13.23
CA LEU A 105 13.84 -6.78 14.48
C LEU A 105 14.61 -7.60 15.52
N THR A 106 15.27 -8.66 15.08
CA THR A 106 16.08 -9.53 15.95
C THR A 106 17.25 -8.75 16.57
N GLU A 107 17.94 -7.94 15.78
CA GLU A 107 19.01 -7.07 16.29
C GLU A 107 18.47 -6.02 17.25
N ALA A 108 17.36 -5.37 16.90
CA ALA A 108 16.71 -4.38 17.77
C ALA A 108 16.32 -4.98 19.14
N GLY A 109 15.75 -6.19 19.15
CA GLY A 109 15.39 -6.90 20.38
C GLY A 109 16.57 -7.31 21.26
N ARG A 110 17.77 -7.45 20.70
CA ARG A 110 19.02 -7.78 21.43
C ARG A 110 19.78 -6.54 21.91
N SER A 111 19.68 -5.45 21.17
CA SER A 111 20.46 -4.22 21.40
C SER A 111 20.03 -3.42 22.64
N ALA A 112 18.82 -3.66 23.17
CA ALA A 112 18.25 -2.90 24.27
C ALA A 112 18.05 -3.76 25.52
N ALA A 113 18.25 -3.15 26.70
CA ALA A 113 17.98 -3.77 27.98
C ALA A 113 16.63 -3.31 28.54
N GLY A 114 15.91 -4.24 29.18
CA GLY A 114 14.60 -3.95 29.79
C GLY A 114 13.45 -3.90 28.78
N SER A 115 12.24 -4.15 29.28
CA SER A 115 11.05 -4.33 28.44
C SER A 115 10.69 -3.07 27.63
N ASP A 116 10.87 -1.88 28.20
CA ASP A 116 10.54 -0.61 27.52
C ASP A 116 11.64 -0.19 26.53
N GLY A 117 12.91 -0.49 26.83
CA GLY A 117 14.01 -0.29 25.90
C GLY A 117 13.83 -1.13 24.64
N ILE A 118 13.49 -2.42 24.81
CA ILE A 118 13.21 -3.34 23.72
C ILE A 118 11.99 -2.89 22.90
N LEU A 119 10.93 -2.41 23.56
CA LEU A 119 9.76 -1.85 22.88
C LEU A 119 10.15 -0.71 21.94
N ASN A 120 10.89 0.28 22.43
CA ASN A 120 11.29 1.43 21.63
C ASN A 120 12.21 1.01 20.46
N ALA A 121 13.19 0.13 20.71
CA ALA A 121 14.08 -0.36 19.67
C ALA A 121 13.33 -1.10 18.54
N LEU A 122 12.34 -1.94 18.88
CA LEU A 122 11.50 -2.63 17.91
C LEU A 122 10.59 -1.67 17.13
N LEU A 123 10.02 -0.67 17.80
CA LEU A 123 9.22 0.36 17.13
C LEU A 123 10.07 1.18 16.16
N ASP A 124 11.29 1.56 16.54
CA ASP A 124 12.20 2.31 15.69
C ASP A 124 12.69 1.47 14.49
N ALA A 125 12.90 0.18 14.68
CA ALA A 125 13.16 -0.76 13.59
C ALA A 125 12.00 -0.79 12.59
N LEU A 126 10.75 -0.92 13.05
CA LEU A 126 9.56 -0.93 12.18
C LEU A 126 9.38 0.41 11.46
N ARG A 127 9.61 1.54 12.14
CA ARG A 127 9.57 2.89 11.55
C ARG A 127 10.63 3.10 10.49
N ALA A 128 11.75 2.39 10.56
CA ALA A 128 12.83 2.52 9.58
C ALA A 128 12.52 1.85 8.23
N VAL A 129 11.47 1.04 8.14
CA VAL A 129 11.08 0.35 6.91
C VAL A 129 10.33 1.31 5.96
N GLU A 130 10.78 1.33 4.70
CA GLU A 130 10.19 2.10 3.61
C GLU A 130 9.52 1.14 2.60
N GLY A 131 8.24 1.36 2.30
CA GLY A 131 7.49 0.54 1.37
C GLY A 131 6.14 0.06 1.88
N PRO A 132 5.33 -0.57 1.01
CA PRO A 132 4.02 -1.10 1.39
C PRO A 132 4.16 -2.38 2.22
N PHE A 133 3.52 -2.43 3.40
CA PHE A 133 3.56 -3.63 4.22
C PHE A 133 2.39 -3.75 5.20
N ALA A 134 2.14 -4.98 5.60
CA ALA A 134 1.40 -5.37 6.78
C ALA A 134 2.20 -6.49 7.47
N PHE A 135 2.23 -6.49 8.80
CA PHE A 135 3.03 -7.45 9.55
C PHE A 135 2.33 -7.90 10.82
N ILE A 136 2.75 -9.08 11.28
CA ILE A 136 2.47 -9.61 12.62
C ILE A 136 3.79 -10.14 13.15
N TYR A 137 4.28 -9.60 14.26
CA TYR A 137 5.54 -10.00 14.87
C TYR A 137 5.33 -10.33 16.35
N PHE A 138 5.57 -11.60 16.70
CA PHE A 138 5.57 -12.03 18.09
C PHE A 138 7.00 -12.06 18.62
N HIS A 139 7.32 -11.11 19.50
CA HIS A 139 8.59 -11.11 20.21
C HIS A 139 8.46 -11.98 21.46
N LYS A 140 8.91 -13.22 21.35
CA LYS A 140 8.72 -14.26 22.38
C LYS A 140 9.35 -13.90 23.73
N PRO A 141 10.57 -13.32 23.81
CA PRO A 141 11.20 -12.98 25.08
C PRO A 141 10.38 -11.98 25.93
N THR A 142 9.72 -11.00 25.30
CA THR A 142 8.89 -10.01 26.00
C THR A 142 7.40 -10.36 25.98
N ARG A 143 7.01 -11.50 25.39
CA ARG A 143 5.61 -11.96 25.28
C ARG A 143 4.69 -10.90 24.65
N ARG A 144 5.20 -10.11 23.71
CA ARG A 144 4.44 -9.05 23.04
C ARG A 144 4.19 -9.38 21.58
N LEU A 145 2.94 -9.20 21.16
CA LEU A 145 2.53 -9.27 19.77
C LEU A 145 2.44 -7.86 19.19
N TYR A 146 3.24 -7.59 18.17
CA TYR A 146 3.27 -6.36 17.40
C TYR A 146 2.53 -6.60 16.08
N TYR A 147 1.69 -5.68 15.66
CA TYR A 147 1.07 -5.75 14.34
C TYR A 147 0.72 -4.37 13.82
N GLY A 148 0.61 -4.24 12.50
CA GLY A 148 0.28 -2.97 11.88
C GLY A 148 0.40 -3.01 10.37
N ARG A 149 0.14 -1.85 9.77
CA ARG A 149 0.25 -1.58 8.33
C ARG A 149 1.18 -0.40 8.12
N ASP A 150 1.72 -0.28 6.91
CA ASP A 150 2.50 0.88 6.52
C ASP A 150 1.70 2.19 6.63
N ARG A 151 2.40 3.33 6.62
CA ARG A 151 1.88 4.69 6.81
C ARG A 151 0.70 5.09 5.91
N LEU A 152 0.54 4.43 4.76
CA LEU A 152 -0.53 4.69 3.81
C LEU A 152 -1.57 3.58 3.79
N GLY A 153 -1.32 2.45 4.47
CA GLY A 153 -2.20 1.30 4.51
C GLY A 153 -2.33 0.63 3.15
N ARG A 154 -1.22 0.43 2.43
CA ARG A 154 -1.22 -0.14 1.08
C ARG A 154 -1.47 -1.65 1.08
N ARG A 155 -1.12 -2.35 2.16
CA ARG A 155 -1.42 -3.78 2.37
C ARG A 155 -2.56 -3.94 3.38
N SER A 156 -3.40 -4.95 3.15
CA SER A 156 -4.51 -5.22 4.06
C SER A 156 -4.08 -6.00 5.30
N LEU A 157 -4.67 -5.62 6.43
CA LEU A 157 -4.66 -6.39 7.67
C LEU A 157 -5.98 -6.12 8.40
N LEU A 158 -6.65 -7.20 8.80
CA LEU A 158 -7.90 -7.19 9.53
C LEU A 158 -7.65 -7.71 10.94
N VAL A 159 -8.48 -7.27 11.87
CA VAL A 159 -8.50 -7.70 13.27
C VAL A 159 -9.91 -8.15 13.65
N LYS A 160 -9.99 -9.28 14.35
CA LYS A 160 -11.19 -9.75 15.05
C LYS A 160 -10.85 -9.77 16.53
N ALA A 161 -11.39 -8.79 17.25
CA ALA A 161 -11.23 -8.68 18.70
C ALA A 161 -12.05 -9.74 19.44
N GLY A 162 -11.70 -9.99 20.69
CA GLY A 162 -12.29 -11.06 21.52
C GLY A 162 -11.44 -12.33 21.49
N LEU A 163 -11.92 -13.40 22.12
CA LEU A 163 -11.26 -14.72 22.10
C LEU A 163 -12.06 -15.67 21.18
N PRO A 164 -11.42 -16.29 20.17
CA PRO A 164 -10.01 -16.11 19.78
C PRO A 164 -9.75 -14.72 19.18
N PHE A 165 -8.63 -14.11 19.57
CA PHE A 165 -8.18 -12.86 18.95
C PHE A 165 -7.49 -13.23 17.66
N ALA A 166 -7.92 -12.66 16.55
CA ALA A 166 -7.39 -13.02 15.25
C ALA A 166 -6.96 -11.80 14.44
N LEU A 167 -5.87 -11.98 13.71
CA LEU A 167 -5.36 -11.05 12.71
C LEU A 167 -5.29 -11.80 11.38
N SER A 168 -5.69 -11.16 10.30
CA SER A 168 -5.62 -11.78 8.97
C SER A 168 -5.59 -10.75 7.85
N SER A 169 -4.84 -11.04 6.79
CA SER A 169 -4.84 -10.21 5.56
C SER A 169 -6.18 -10.21 4.79
N VAL A 170 -7.06 -11.17 5.07
CA VAL A 170 -8.38 -11.34 4.45
C VAL A 170 -9.33 -12.01 5.44
N ALA A 171 -10.64 -11.80 5.30
CA ALA A 171 -11.65 -12.45 6.12
C ALA A 171 -12.46 -13.46 5.30
N GLU A 172 -13.00 -14.45 5.99
CA GLU A 172 -14.06 -15.34 5.49
C GLU A 172 -15.38 -14.56 5.28
N THR A 173 -16.32 -15.15 4.53
CA THR A 173 -17.63 -14.55 4.25
C THR A 173 -18.72 -15.26 5.06
N PRO A 174 -19.52 -14.53 5.87
CA PRO A 174 -19.54 -13.08 6.05
C PRO A 174 -18.38 -12.56 6.91
N MET A 175 -17.97 -11.30 6.70
CA MET A 175 -16.88 -10.64 7.45
C MET A 175 -17.26 -10.27 8.90
N GLU A 176 -18.10 -11.06 9.56
CA GLU A 176 -18.65 -10.75 10.88
C GLU A 176 -17.55 -10.72 11.95
N GLY A 177 -17.50 -9.61 12.70
CA GLY A 177 -16.50 -9.37 13.75
C GLY A 177 -15.12 -8.91 13.26
N TRP A 178 -14.89 -8.87 11.94
CA TRP A 178 -13.63 -8.35 11.37
C TRP A 178 -13.70 -6.84 11.15
N ALA A 179 -12.69 -6.12 11.63
CA ALA A 179 -12.45 -4.71 11.34
C ALA A 179 -11.10 -4.54 10.62
N GLU A 180 -10.94 -3.48 9.84
CA GLU A 180 -9.63 -3.15 9.27
C GLU A 180 -8.72 -2.60 10.38
N VAL A 181 -7.47 -3.07 10.44
CA VAL A 181 -6.44 -2.45 11.29
C VAL A 181 -6.12 -1.07 10.72
N GLU A 182 -6.10 -0.03 11.53
CA GLU A 182 -5.80 1.32 11.05
C GLU A 182 -4.33 1.46 10.65
N ALA A 183 -4.06 2.36 9.70
CA ALA A 183 -2.72 2.66 9.21
C ALA A 183 -2.04 3.81 9.99
N ASP A 184 -2.49 4.07 11.21
CA ASP A 184 -2.08 5.20 12.05
C ASP A 184 -0.93 4.89 13.01
N GLY A 185 -0.55 3.62 13.15
CA GLY A 185 0.58 3.22 13.98
C GLY A 185 0.83 1.72 14.01
N CYS A 186 1.72 1.34 14.93
CA CYS A 186 1.96 -0.03 15.35
C CYS A 186 1.11 -0.32 16.60
N TYR A 187 0.42 -1.45 16.60
CA TYR A 187 -0.33 -1.94 17.75
C TYR A 187 0.48 -3.00 18.49
N VAL A 188 0.47 -2.94 19.82
CA VAL A 188 1.21 -3.84 20.69
C VAL A 188 0.28 -4.44 21.72
N LEU A 189 0.20 -5.77 21.76
CA LEU A 189 -0.57 -6.54 22.72
C LEU A 189 0.39 -7.28 23.64
N SER A 190 0.31 -7.00 24.95
CA SER A 190 1.04 -7.77 25.97
C SER A 190 0.27 -9.06 26.26
N LEU A 191 0.98 -10.18 26.32
CA LEU A 191 0.42 -11.49 26.67
C LEU A 191 0.84 -11.89 28.09
N ASP A 192 0.97 -10.88 28.96
CA ASP A 192 1.31 -11.06 30.36
C ASP A 192 0.09 -11.54 31.17
N GLU A 193 0.37 -12.05 32.38
CA GLU A 193 -0.51 -12.90 33.19
C GLU A 193 -1.88 -12.30 33.55
N SER A 194 -2.05 -10.97 33.50
CA SER A 194 -3.30 -10.28 33.86
C SER A 194 -4.34 -10.21 32.73
N ASP A 195 -3.91 -10.15 31.46
CA ASP A 195 -4.74 -9.63 30.35
C ASP A 195 -5.42 -10.73 29.52
N LEU A 196 -5.07 -11.99 29.75
CA LEU A 196 -5.45 -13.13 28.91
C LEU A 196 -6.94 -13.52 28.97
N VAL A 197 -7.72 -12.97 29.92
CA VAL A 197 -9.10 -13.47 30.17
C VAL A 197 -10.19 -12.40 30.05
N THR A 198 -9.87 -11.11 30.09
CA THR A 198 -10.93 -10.08 30.15
C THR A 198 -10.82 -8.90 29.20
N ASN A 199 -9.66 -8.54 28.64
CA ASN A 199 -9.55 -7.53 27.58
C ASN A 199 -8.19 -7.58 26.88
N MET A 200 -8.12 -8.26 25.72
CA MET A 200 -6.95 -8.18 24.82
C MET A 200 -6.92 -6.81 24.12
N ALA A 201 -6.60 -5.77 24.89
CA ALA A 201 -6.59 -4.39 24.44
C ALA A 201 -5.18 -4.01 23.95
N PRO A 202 -4.99 -3.81 22.64
CA PRO A 202 -3.70 -3.37 22.11
C PRO A 202 -3.42 -1.92 22.47
N THR A 203 -2.17 -1.59 22.75
CA THR A 203 -1.67 -0.20 22.84
C THR A 203 -1.21 0.26 21.47
N ARG A 204 -1.66 1.44 21.02
CA ARG A 204 -1.24 2.05 19.75
C ARG A 204 0.02 2.89 19.97
N HIS A 205 1.00 2.74 19.09
CA HIS A 205 2.21 3.55 19.02
C HIS A 205 2.32 4.19 17.63
N ASP A 206 2.44 5.51 17.59
CA ASP A 206 2.37 6.26 16.34
C ASP A 206 3.59 6.01 15.44
N TRP A 207 3.38 6.08 14.12
CA TRP A 207 4.45 5.96 13.14
C TRP A 207 5.44 7.13 13.17
N ALA A 208 4.98 8.30 13.60
CA ALA A 208 5.82 9.46 13.86
C ALA A 208 5.34 10.19 15.12
N HIS A 209 6.28 10.77 15.85
CA HIS A 209 5.99 11.60 17.03
C HIS A 209 5.56 13.02 16.65
N ASP A 210 5.90 13.46 15.44
CA ASP A 210 5.57 14.79 14.94
C ASP A 210 4.15 14.81 14.36
N ILE A 211 3.23 15.43 15.11
CA ILE A 211 1.81 15.58 14.77
C ILE A 211 1.56 16.48 13.55
N SER A 212 2.55 17.24 13.10
CA SER A 212 2.43 18.08 11.90
C SER A 212 2.53 17.27 10.60
N LEU A 213 3.05 16.04 10.67
CA LEU A 213 3.21 15.17 9.53
C LEU A 213 1.87 14.57 9.10
N VAL A 214 1.49 14.84 7.84
CA VAL A 214 0.37 14.18 7.20
C VAL A 214 0.78 12.75 6.85
N SER A 215 -0.01 11.78 7.34
CA SER A 215 0.25 10.35 7.23
C SER A 215 1.66 9.95 7.69
N SER A 216 2.26 10.67 8.64
CA SER A 216 3.64 10.44 9.11
C SER A 216 4.72 10.52 8.01
N ILE A 217 4.48 11.25 6.90
CA ILE A 217 5.39 11.31 5.73
C ILE A 217 5.95 12.73 5.50
N GLY A 218 5.08 13.74 5.47
CA GLY A 218 5.49 15.11 5.12
C GLY A 218 4.56 16.17 5.69
N VAL A 219 5.05 17.40 5.76
CA VAL A 219 4.28 18.54 6.27
C VAL A 219 3.51 19.18 5.12
N PHE A 220 2.19 19.34 5.26
CA PHE A 220 1.38 19.91 4.19
C PHE A 220 1.74 21.38 3.97
N ASN A 221 2.10 21.71 2.73
CA ASN A 221 2.39 23.09 2.36
C ASN A 221 1.10 23.92 2.28
N ASN A 222 1.00 24.90 3.18
CA ASN A 222 -0.16 25.79 3.32
C ASN A 222 0.12 27.21 2.81
N GLU A 223 1.25 27.43 2.15
CA GLU A 223 1.52 28.71 1.51
C GLU A 223 0.41 29.01 0.49
N ILE A 224 0.30 30.26 0.05
CA ILE A 224 -0.65 30.74 -0.98
C ILE A 224 0.16 31.67 -1.90
N PRO A 225 -0.04 31.65 -3.23
CA PRO A 225 0.77 32.46 -4.12
C PRO A 225 0.51 33.95 -3.85
N GLN A 226 1.59 34.73 -3.69
CA GLN A 226 1.50 36.19 -3.52
C GLN A 226 1.42 36.91 -4.86
N GLU A 227 1.93 36.28 -5.92
CA GLU A 227 1.89 36.74 -7.29
C GLU A 227 1.37 35.61 -8.19
N PRO A 228 0.75 35.91 -9.34
CA PRO A 228 0.30 34.89 -10.29
C PRO A 228 1.45 33.97 -10.69
N TYR A 229 1.31 32.67 -10.41
CA TYR A 229 2.31 31.67 -10.75
C TYR A 229 1.85 30.83 -11.93
N ARG A 230 2.69 30.66 -12.96
CA ARG A 230 2.34 29.92 -14.19
C ARG A 230 3.13 28.63 -14.35
N LEU A 231 2.42 27.51 -14.53
CA LEU A 231 3.03 26.24 -14.88
C LEU A 231 3.22 26.10 -16.40
N THR A 232 4.44 25.77 -16.79
CA THR A 232 4.85 25.54 -18.19
C THR A 232 5.54 24.18 -18.30
N LEU A 233 5.73 23.68 -19.54
CA LEU A 233 6.45 22.42 -19.78
C LEU A 233 7.86 22.40 -19.17
N ASN A 234 8.51 23.57 -19.07
CA ASN A 234 9.87 23.71 -18.55
C ASN A 234 9.92 24.04 -17.06
N SER A 235 8.76 24.15 -16.39
CA SER A 235 8.72 24.47 -14.96
C SER A 235 9.34 23.35 -14.13
N ARG A 236 10.15 23.71 -13.13
CA ARG A 236 10.83 22.76 -12.22
C ARG A 236 9.91 21.69 -11.62
N PRO A 237 8.66 21.97 -11.22
CA PRO A 237 7.74 20.94 -10.72
C PRO A 237 7.43 19.82 -11.73
N VAL A 238 7.43 20.11 -13.04
CA VAL A 238 7.19 19.09 -14.09
C VAL A 238 8.38 18.11 -14.16
N GLN A 239 9.60 18.63 -14.10
CA GLN A 239 10.82 17.81 -14.08
C GLN A 239 10.93 16.99 -12.79
N ALA A 240 10.62 17.61 -11.64
CA ALA A 240 10.60 16.93 -10.34
C ALA A 240 9.55 15.81 -10.30
N LEU A 241 8.36 16.04 -10.84
CA LEU A 241 7.31 15.02 -10.98
C LEU A 241 7.82 13.82 -11.78
N GLN A 242 8.45 14.07 -12.93
CA GLN A 242 9.00 13.02 -13.77
C GLN A 242 10.06 12.19 -13.03
N GLN A 243 10.99 12.86 -12.36
CA GLN A 243 12.06 12.20 -11.61
C GLN A 243 11.51 11.32 -10.50
N HIS A 244 10.61 11.84 -9.66
CA HIS A 244 10.01 11.05 -8.58
C HIS A 244 9.19 9.86 -9.10
N LEU A 245 8.47 10.02 -10.22
CA LEU A 245 7.75 8.89 -10.83
C LEU A 245 8.70 7.84 -11.40
N ILE A 246 9.79 8.24 -12.06
CA ILE A 246 10.79 7.30 -12.57
C ILE A 246 11.45 6.53 -11.43
N GLU A 247 11.86 7.21 -10.36
CA GLU A 247 12.45 6.58 -9.17
C GLU A 247 11.48 5.58 -8.53
N SER A 248 10.24 6.01 -8.32
CA SER A 248 9.17 5.16 -7.80
C SER A 248 8.91 3.94 -8.68
N LEU A 249 8.88 4.12 -10.00
CA LEU A 249 8.62 3.06 -10.97
C LEU A 249 9.77 2.06 -11.06
N ARG A 250 11.03 2.50 -11.04
CA ARG A 250 12.20 1.60 -11.13
C ARG A 250 12.15 0.48 -10.10
N LEU A 251 11.86 0.83 -8.84
CA LEU A 251 11.69 -0.13 -7.73
C LEU A 251 10.57 -1.15 -8.02
N ARG A 252 9.56 -0.73 -8.79
CA ARG A 252 8.30 -1.45 -9.00
C ARG A 252 8.21 -2.17 -10.35
N VAL A 253 9.18 -2.05 -11.25
CA VAL A 253 9.07 -2.66 -12.61
C VAL A 253 10.30 -3.42 -13.09
N LEU A 254 11.50 -3.13 -12.57
CA LEU A 254 12.73 -3.75 -13.10
C LEU A 254 12.99 -5.15 -12.53
N ASP A 255 12.85 -5.33 -11.22
CA ASP A 255 13.22 -6.56 -10.53
C ASP A 255 12.00 -7.45 -10.25
N VAL A 256 11.14 -7.63 -11.25
CA VAL A 256 10.02 -8.57 -11.18
C VAL A 256 10.48 -9.95 -11.65
N PRO A 257 10.36 -11.01 -10.83
CA PRO A 257 10.77 -12.35 -11.24
C PRO A 257 10.02 -12.82 -12.50
N LEU A 258 10.72 -13.59 -13.33
CA LEU A 258 10.12 -14.21 -14.50
C LEU A 258 9.16 -15.33 -14.04
N PRO A 259 7.87 -15.30 -14.42
CA PRO A 259 6.95 -16.36 -14.07
C PRO A 259 7.40 -17.71 -14.64
N PRO A 260 7.06 -18.84 -14.00
CA PRO A 260 7.35 -20.15 -14.56
C PRO A 260 6.76 -20.29 -15.97
N ARG A 261 7.58 -20.73 -16.93
CA ARG A 261 7.23 -20.92 -18.36
C ARG A 261 7.03 -19.63 -19.16
N ALA A 262 7.31 -18.46 -18.60
CA ALA A 262 7.34 -17.21 -19.37
C ALA A 262 8.70 -17.04 -20.08
N SER A 263 8.69 -16.32 -21.19
CA SER A 263 9.85 -15.85 -21.93
C SER A 263 10.25 -14.44 -21.49
N ASP A 264 11.49 -14.03 -21.77
CA ASP A 264 11.99 -12.69 -21.41
C ASP A 264 11.22 -11.53 -22.07
N THR A 265 10.50 -11.83 -23.17
CA THR A 265 9.66 -10.86 -23.89
C THR A 265 8.24 -10.75 -23.31
N ASP A 266 7.82 -11.71 -22.49
CA ASP A 266 6.48 -11.71 -21.91
C ASP A 266 6.31 -10.62 -20.85
N ALA A 267 5.06 -10.19 -20.68
CA ALA A 267 4.72 -9.17 -19.73
C ALA A 267 4.87 -9.69 -18.29
N ARG A 268 5.79 -9.08 -17.56
CA ARG A 268 5.96 -9.29 -16.11
C ARG A 268 5.15 -8.30 -15.28
N VAL A 269 4.79 -7.18 -15.89
CA VAL A 269 4.07 -6.07 -15.27
C VAL A 269 2.86 -5.75 -16.12
N ALA A 270 1.75 -5.45 -15.44
CA ALA A 270 0.55 -4.92 -16.04
C ALA A 270 0.21 -3.56 -15.42
N VAL A 271 -0.35 -2.66 -16.23
CA VAL A 271 -0.91 -1.39 -15.77
C VAL A 271 -2.43 -1.47 -15.85
N LEU A 272 -3.12 -1.19 -14.75
CA LEU A 272 -4.56 -1.00 -14.76
C LEU A 272 -4.86 0.30 -15.52
N PHE A 273 -5.36 0.15 -16.74
CA PHE A 273 -5.38 1.18 -17.77
C PHE A 273 -6.82 1.60 -18.09
N SER A 274 -7.24 2.70 -17.47
CA SER A 274 -8.56 3.30 -17.71
C SER A 274 -8.61 4.21 -18.94
N GLY A 275 -7.45 4.49 -19.54
CA GLY A 275 -7.25 5.55 -20.55
C GLY A 275 -7.14 6.96 -19.96
N GLY A 276 -7.28 7.11 -18.64
CA GLY A 276 -7.10 8.40 -17.95
C GLY A 276 -5.64 8.84 -17.88
N LEU A 277 -5.44 10.13 -17.58
CA LEU A 277 -4.12 10.77 -17.49
C LEU A 277 -3.13 9.99 -16.60
N ASP A 278 -3.55 9.61 -15.39
CA ASP A 278 -2.65 9.03 -14.38
C ASP A 278 -2.06 7.69 -14.84
N CYS A 279 -2.90 6.75 -15.29
CA CYS A 279 -2.46 5.43 -15.74
C CYS A 279 -1.71 5.48 -17.07
N THR A 280 -2.03 6.45 -17.94
CA THR A 280 -1.33 6.60 -19.22
C THR A 280 0.08 7.12 -19.05
N VAL A 281 0.29 8.08 -18.12
CA VAL A 281 1.65 8.50 -17.74
C VAL A 281 2.45 7.34 -17.14
N LEU A 282 1.85 6.52 -16.26
CA LEU A 282 2.52 5.34 -15.73
C LEU A 282 2.88 4.34 -16.83
N ALA A 283 1.94 4.01 -17.73
CA ALA A 283 2.19 3.09 -18.84
C ALA A 283 3.34 3.57 -19.74
N ARG A 284 3.36 4.87 -20.08
CA ARG A 284 4.43 5.45 -20.90
C ARG A 284 5.79 5.39 -20.21
N LEU A 285 5.86 5.82 -18.94
CA LEU A 285 7.12 5.78 -18.19
C LEU A 285 7.59 4.34 -17.94
N CYS A 286 6.67 3.39 -17.69
CA CYS A 286 7.01 1.97 -17.60
C CYS A 286 7.65 1.48 -18.90
N HIS A 287 7.08 1.83 -20.06
CA HIS A 287 7.62 1.45 -21.36
C HIS A 287 9.07 1.95 -21.57
N ASP A 288 9.38 3.15 -21.08
CA ASP A 288 10.73 3.72 -21.17
C ASP A 288 11.71 3.09 -20.14
N ILE A 289 11.22 2.45 -19.08
CA ILE A 289 12.03 1.86 -18.01
C ILE A 289 12.28 0.36 -18.24
N VAL A 290 11.27 -0.41 -18.64
CA VAL A 290 11.41 -1.86 -18.85
C VAL A 290 12.34 -2.16 -20.03
N PRO A 291 12.96 -3.35 -20.08
CA PRO A 291 13.78 -3.74 -21.22
C PRO A 291 13.02 -3.59 -22.57
N PRO A 292 13.64 -3.09 -23.65
CA PRO A 292 12.95 -2.77 -24.90
C PRO A 292 12.16 -3.91 -25.57
N GLY A 293 12.52 -5.17 -25.28
CA GLY A 293 11.81 -6.35 -25.79
C GLY A 293 10.73 -6.89 -24.85
N GLN A 294 10.65 -6.40 -23.62
CA GLN A 294 9.66 -6.85 -22.64
C GLN A 294 8.33 -6.13 -22.88
N SER A 295 7.26 -6.90 -23.06
CA SER A 295 5.91 -6.35 -23.12
C SER A 295 5.40 -5.83 -21.76
N ILE A 296 4.41 -4.96 -21.81
CA ILE A 296 3.62 -4.52 -20.65
C ILE A 296 2.15 -4.69 -21.02
N ASP A 297 1.40 -5.37 -20.16
CA ASP A 297 -0.04 -5.53 -20.37
C ASP A 297 -0.79 -4.27 -19.90
N LEU A 298 -1.73 -3.80 -20.69
CA LEU A 298 -2.65 -2.73 -20.32
C LEU A 298 -4.03 -3.33 -20.07
N LEU A 299 -4.45 -3.36 -18.81
CA LEU A 299 -5.68 -4.05 -18.38
C LEU A 299 -6.77 -3.05 -18.05
N ASN A 300 -7.91 -3.15 -18.74
CA ASN A 300 -9.07 -2.30 -18.47
C ASN A 300 -10.26 -3.14 -17.97
N VAL A 301 -10.97 -2.62 -16.97
CA VAL A 301 -12.23 -3.18 -16.47
C VAL A 301 -13.19 -2.03 -16.24
N ALA A 302 -14.39 -2.11 -16.83
CA ALA A 302 -15.44 -1.11 -16.65
C ALA A 302 -16.75 -1.77 -16.22
N PHE A 303 -17.36 -1.22 -15.17
CA PHE A 303 -18.71 -1.54 -14.71
C PHE A 303 -19.56 -0.28 -14.77
N GLU A 304 -20.88 -0.42 -14.83
CA GLU A 304 -21.80 0.71 -14.73
C GLU A 304 -21.78 1.28 -13.30
N ASN A 305 -21.49 2.57 -13.15
CA ASN A 305 -21.44 3.26 -11.87
C ASN A 305 -22.20 4.60 -11.94
N PRO A 306 -23.32 4.76 -11.20
CA PRO A 306 -24.17 5.96 -11.28
C PRO A 306 -23.62 7.23 -10.58
N ARG A 307 -22.36 7.29 -10.15
CA ARG A 307 -21.77 8.34 -9.28
C ARG A 307 -20.24 8.48 -9.55
N ILE A 308 -19.49 9.61 -9.50
CA ILE A 308 -19.61 11.04 -9.07
C ILE A 308 -18.62 11.91 -9.91
N GLY A 309 -18.92 13.20 -10.08
CA GLY A 309 -18.06 14.23 -10.70
C GLY A 309 -16.89 14.77 -9.85
N ALA A 310 -16.15 15.74 -10.41
CA ALA A 310 -14.89 16.27 -9.87
C ALA A 310 -15.10 17.27 -8.71
N GLN A 311 -14.44 17.03 -7.56
CA GLN A 311 -14.60 17.84 -6.34
C GLN A 311 -13.62 19.02 -6.22
N HIS A 312 -12.41 18.91 -6.77
CA HIS A 312 -11.36 19.94 -6.60
C HIS A 312 -11.67 21.25 -7.36
N PRO A 313 -12.15 21.23 -8.62
CA PRO A 313 -12.58 22.46 -9.30
C PRO A 313 -13.74 23.18 -8.59
N ASP A 314 -14.67 22.42 -8.02
CA ASP A 314 -15.80 22.96 -7.25
C ASP A 314 -15.31 23.64 -5.96
N SER A 315 -14.39 23.01 -5.24
CA SER A 315 -13.77 23.58 -4.03
C SER A 315 -12.98 24.86 -4.32
N TYR A 316 -12.22 24.88 -5.42
CA TYR A 316 -11.51 26.09 -5.86
C TYR A 316 -12.48 27.23 -6.17
N SER A 317 -13.55 26.94 -6.93
CA SER A 317 -14.54 27.94 -7.32
C SER A 317 -15.25 28.59 -6.11
N ARG A 318 -15.35 27.87 -4.98
CA ARG A 318 -16.01 28.37 -3.76
C ARG A 318 -15.08 29.10 -2.80
N ARG A 319 -13.83 28.65 -2.65
CA ARG A 319 -12.92 29.08 -1.56
C ARG A 319 -11.46 29.31 -2.02
N GLY A 320 -11.19 29.33 -3.32
CA GLY A 320 -9.85 29.46 -3.89
C GLY A 320 -8.92 28.31 -3.47
N TYR A 321 -7.61 28.55 -3.54
CA TYR A 321 -6.60 27.58 -3.10
C TYR A 321 -6.75 27.10 -1.65
N PRO A 322 -7.15 27.92 -0.66
CA PRO A 322 -7.45 27.42 0.69
C PRO A 322 -8.46 26.27 0.70
N GLY A 323 -9.52 26.37 -0.09
CA GLY A 323 -10.53 25.30 -0.20
C GLY A 323 -10.00 24.00 -0.81
N VAL A 324 -9.07 24.11 -1.77
CA VAL A 324 -8.41 22.95 -2.38
C VAL A 324 -7.45 22.30 -1.41
N VAL A 325 -6.68 23.09 -0.65
CA VAL A 325 -5.78 22.62 0.42
C VAL A 325 -6.56 21.79 1.46
N ASP A 326 -7.69 22.30 1.95
CA ASP A 326 -8.54 21.59 2.92
C ASP A 326 -9.04 20.24 2.37
N GLU A 327 -9.52 20.22 1.13
CA GLU A 327 -10.04 19.00 0.49
C GLU A 327 -8.92 17.97 0.30
N LEU A 328 -7.73 18.39 -0.15
CA LEU A 328 -6.58 17.50 -0.33
C LEU A 328 -6.12 16.87 0.99
N LYS A 329 -6.12 17.63 2.10
CA LYS A 329 -5.82 17.08 3.44
C LYS A 329 -6.82 15.99 3.84
N LEU A 330 -8.12 16.21 3.56
CA LEU A 330 -9.16 15.21 3.84
C LEU A 330 -9.00 13.97 2.97
N ASP A 331 -8.67 14.12 1.69
CA ASP A 331 -8.43 13.01 0.77
C ASP A 331 -7.26 12.13 1.22
N VAL A 332 -6.11 12.76 1.54
CA VAL A 332 -4.89 12.05 1.99
C VAL A 332 -5.14 11.30 3.29
N SER A 333 -5.82 11.92 4.27
CA SER A 333 -6.12 11.28 5.57
C SER A 333 -7.07 10.08 5.47
N ARG A 334 -7.82 9.95 4.36
CA ARG A 334 -8.80 8.87 4.14
C ARG A 334 -8.30 7.76 3.21
N LEU A 335 -7.10 7.91 2.63
CA LEU A 335 -6.60 7.05 1.56
C LEU A 335 -6.53 5.56 1.98
N GLY A 336 -5.95 5.28 3.15
CA GLY A 336 -5.77 3.92 3.67
C GLY A 336 -7.07 3.22 4.09
N LYS A 337 -8.16 3.96 4.29
CA LYS A 337 -9.46 3.43 4.73
C LYS A 337 -10.42 3.13 3.59
N ARG A 338 -10.40 3.93 2.51
CA ARG A 338 -11.46 3.86 1.47
C ARG A 338 -11.19 2.87 0.34
N ASN A 339 -9.94 2.75 -0.13
CA ASN A 339 -9.68 2.03 -1.38
C ASN A 339 -8.57 0.97 -1.27
N LEU A 340 -7.48 1.24 -0.54
CA LEU A 340 -6.26 0.43 -0.65
C LEU A 340 -6.41 -0.99 -0.09
N GLY A 341 -7.07 -1.17 1.06
CA GLY A 341 -7.32 -2.52 1.60
C GLY A 341 -8.20 -3.38 0.69
N ARG A 342 -9.22 -2.77 0.06
CA ARG A 342 -10.06 -3.45 -0.94
C ARG A 342 -9.25 -3.83 -2.17
N ASP A 343 -8.51 -2.88 -2.73
CA ASP A 343 -7.76 -3.09 -3.97
C ASP A 343 -6.67 -4.16 -3.77
N ASP A 344 -6.00 -4.16 -2.62
CA ASP A 344 -5.08 -5.24 -2.22
C ASP A 344 -5.81 -6.59 -2.17
N ARG A 345 -6.92 -6.72 -1.44
CA ARG A 345 -7.68 -7.99 -1.34
C ARG A 345 -8.20 -8.50 -2.68
N VAL A 346 -8.67 -7.62 -3.57
CA VAL A 346 -9.18 -8.01 -4.90
C VAL A 346 -8.07 -8.54 -5.79
N MET A 347 -6.93 -7.84 -5.86
CA MET A 347 -5.81 -8.25 -6.73
C MET A 347 -5.12 -9.51 -6.21
N THR A 348 -4.88 -9.56 -4.90
CA THR A 348 -4.23 -10.70 -4.25
C THR A 348 -5.07 -11.98 -4.31
N HIS A 349 -6.40 -11.92 -4.46
CA HIS A 349 -7.25 -13.11 -4.70
C HIS A 349 -6.81 -13.92 -5.92
N TRP A 350 -6.14 -13.27 -6.87
CA TRP A 350 -5.65 -13.90 -8.10
C TRP A 350 -4.14 -14.15 -8.09
N GLY A 351 -3.50 -14.12 -6.91
CA GLY A 351 -2.05 -14.23 -6.79
C GLY A 351 -1.32 -13.10 -7.53
N ARG A 352 -1.92 -11.90 -7.59
CA ARG A 352 -1.33 -10.71 -8.24
C ARG A 352 -1.05 -9.62 -7.24
N GLU A 353 0.19 -9.14 -7.23
CA GLU A 353 0.62 -8.02 -6.40
C GLU A 353 0.23 -6.70 -7.04
N VAL A 354 -0.50 -5.88 -6.30
CA VAL A 354 -0.78 -4.49 -6.69
C VAL A 354 0.36 -3.58 -6.21
N ARG A 355 0.81 -2.66 -7.07
CA ARG A 355 1.85 -1.67 -6.79
C ARG A 355 1.32 -0.27 -7.06
N PHE A 356 1.72 0.69 -6.22
CA PHE A 356 1.18 2.06 -6.26
C PHE A 356 2.30 3.11 -6.42
N PRO A 357 2.75 3.42 -7.65
CA PRO A 357 3.85 4.35 -7.85
C PRO A 357 3.59 5.77 -7.32
N TYR A 358 2.36 6.27 -7.45
CA TYR A 358 1.93 7.56 -6.88
C TYR A 358 1.85 7.57 -5.35
N LEU A 359 1.93 6.39 -4.70
CA LEU A 359 1.92 6.24 -3.25
C LEU A 359 3.28 5.79 -2.73
N ASP A 360 4.34 6.07 -3.49
CA ASP A 360 5.69 6.01 -2.97
C ASP A 360 5.90 7.11 -1.92
N GLU A 361 6.58 6.79 -0.82
CA GLU A 361 6.73 7.72 0.30
C GLU A 361 7.50 8.98 -0.11
N ARG A 362 8.50 8.86 -1.00
CA ARG A 362 9.27 10.00 -1.51
C ARG A 362 8.42 10.86 -2.44
N PHE A 363 7.63 10.23 -3.31
CA PHE A 363 6.68 10.93 -4.18
C PHE A 363 5.61 11.67 -3.37
N VAL A 364 5.00 10.99 -2.38
CA VAL A 364 3.95 11.56 -1.53
C VAL A 364 4.48 12.71 -0.70
N LYS A 365 5.69 12.57 -0.13
CA LYS A 365 6.35 13.66 0.59
C LYS A 365 6.51 14.88 -0.29
N TRP A 366 7.10 14.73 -1.47
CA TRP A 366 7.23 15.82 -2.44
C TRP A 366 5.87 16.43 -2.79
N ALA A 367 4.85 15.61 -3.07
CA ALA A 367 3.53 16.09 -3.45
C ALA A 367 2.82 16.84 -2.31
N ILE A 368 3.03 16.48 -1.05
CA ILE A 368 2.45 17.14 0.13
C ILE A 368 3.18 18.45 0.44
N GLU A 369 4.51 18.45 0.34
CA GLU A 369 5.38 19.59 0.68
C GLU A 369 5.49 20.61 -0.45
N SER A 370 5.13 20.24 -1.69
CA SER A 370 5.04 21.19 -2.80
C SER A 370 3.79 22.07 -2.68
N PRO A 371 3.88 23.38 -2.96
CA PRO A 371 2.72 24.25 -3.00
C PRO A 371 1.62 23.78 -3.96
N VAL A 372 0.35 24.09 -3.67
CA VAL A 372 -0.77 23.61 -4.50
C VAL A 372 -0.74 24.19 -5.92
N TRP A 373 -0.33 25.45 -6.10
CA TRP A 373 -0.23 26.09 -7.43
C TRP A 373 0.92 25.56 -8.29
N GLU A 374 1.88 24.84 -7.69
CA GLU A 374 2.92 24.13 -8.44
C GLU A 374 2.44 22.77 -8.98
N LYS A 375 1.22 22.35 -8.58
CA LYS A 375 0.58 21.10 -9.00
C LYS A 375 -0.66 21.36 -9.85
N CYS A 376 -1.42 22.38 -9.49
CA CYS A 376 -2.64 22.84 -10.13
C CYS A 376 -2.45 24.29 -10.60
N ASP A 377 -3.00 24.68 -11.75
CA ASP A 377 -2.81 26.04 -12.27
C ASP A 377 -4.17 26.71 -12.52
N PHE A 378 -4.95 26.90 -11.44
CA PHE A 378 -6.33 27.38 -11.54
C PHE A 378 -6.46 28.89 -11.80
N GLU A 379 -5.40 29.66 -11.56
CA GLU A 379 -5.39 31.13 -11.77
C GLU A 379 -5.08 31.51 -13.21
N ASN A 380 -4.27 30.73 -13.93
CA ASN A 380 -3.96 31.02 -15.32
C ASN A 380 -4.96 30.35 -16.27
N GLN A 381 -6.03 31.09 -16.57
CA GLN A 381 -7.02 30.68 -17.58
C GLN A 381 -6.52 30.88 -19.03
N ASP A 382 -5.36 31.52 -19.23
CA ASP A 382 -4.81 31.85 -20.56
C ASP A 382 -3.78 30.82 -21.11
N ASN A 383 -4.29 30.03 -22.07
CA ASN A 383 -3.70 29.74 -23.38
C ASN A 383 -2.36 28.98 -23.50
N GLU A 384 -2.28 27.76 -22.96
CA GLU A 384 -1.95 26.64 -23.86
C GLU A 384 -3.27 25.94 -24.17
N VAL A 385 -3.75 26.06 -25.41
CA VAL A 385 -5.08 25.58 -25.83
C VAL A 385 -5.30 24.14 -25.37
N GLY A 386 -6.30 23.93 -24.52
CA GLY A 386 -6.88 22.61 -24.22
C GLY A 386 -6.35 21.88 -22.99
N VAL A 387 -5.29 22.35 -22.32
CA VAL A 387 -4.80 21.67 -21.10
C VAL A 387 -5.58 22.18 -19.88
N ASP A 388 -6.11 21.26 -19.07
CA ASP A 388 -6.94 21.56 -17.91
C ASP A 388 -6.09 21.99 -16.68
N PRO A 389 -6.59 22.90 -15.82
CA PRO A 389 -5.86 23.32 -14.62
C PRO A 389 -5.82 22.27 -13.49
N GLU A 390 -6.77 21.33 -13.44
CA GLU A 390 -6.74 20.19 -12.50
C GLU A 390 -5.60 19.24 -12.90
N LYS A 391 -4.69 18.94 -11.97
CA LYS A 391 -3.48 18.14 -12.20
C LYS A 391 -2.58 18.69 -13.32
N ARG A 392 -2.51 20.02 -13.46
CA ARG A 392 -1.75 20.69 -14.53
C ARG A 392 -0.33 20.15 -14.69
N VAL A 393 0.39 19.98 -13.59
CA VAL A 393 1.79 19.48 -13.62
C VAL A 393 1.91 18.11 -14.31
N LEU A 394 0.94 17.22 -14.08
CA LEU A 394 0.90 15.88 -14.67
C LEU A 394 0.51 15.92 -16.16
N ARG A 395 -0.37 16.85 -16.54
CA ARG A 395 -0.75 17.06 -17.95
C ARG A 395 0.41 17.62 -18.77
N LEU A 396 1.15 18.57 -18.21
CA LEU A 396 2.38 19.10 -18.81
C LEU A 396 3.44 18.01 -18.95
N LEU A 397 3.59 17.13 -17.94
CA LEU A 397 4.44 15.95 -18.07
C LEU A 397 3.98 15.04 -19.21
N ALA A 398 2.69 14.69 -19.27
CA ALA A 398 2.15 13.86 -20.36
C ALA A 398 2.46 14.47 -21.75
N ARG A 399 2.32 15.79 -21.88
CA ARG A 399 2.65 16.52 -23.11
C ARG A 399 4.15 16.48 -23.44
N SER A 400 5.02 16.67 -22.45
CA SER A 400 6.48 16.55 -22.63
C SER A 400 6.92 15.14 -23.08
N LEU A 401 6.12 14.12 -22.76
CA LEU A 401 6.31 12.74 -23.19
C LEU A 401 5.63 12.43 -24.55
N GLY A 402 5.13 13.45 -25.26
CA GLY A 402 4.50 13.32 -26.58
C GLY A 402 3.03 12.87 -26.56
N MET A 403 2.37 12.91 -25.40
CA MET A 403 0.96 12.48 -25.25
C MET A 403 0.01 13.69 -25.23
N ASP A 404 -0.03 14.48 -26.31
CA ASP A 404 -0.83 15.70 -26.40
C ASP A 404 -2.33 15.45 -26.16
N SER A 405 -2.91 14.42 -26.78
CA SER A 405 -4.34 14.10 -26.63
C SER A 405 -4.70 13.81 -25.16
N VAL A 406 -3.90 13.00 -24.49
CA VAL A 406 -4.08 12.62 -23.07
C VAL A 406 -3.96 13.84 -22.15
N SER A 407 -3.06 14.78 -22.45
CA SER A 407 -2.87 15.99 -21.65
C SER A 407 -4.14 16.88 -21.61
N GLN A 408 -4.98 16.80 -22.64
CA GLN A 408 -6.21 17.59 -22.80
C GLN A 408 -7.47 16.84 -22.35
N GLU A 409 -7.37 15.53 -22.10
CA GLU A 409 -8.53 14.72 -21.71
C GLU A 409 -9.10 15.17 -20.36
N LYS A 410 -10.39 15.51 -20.35
CA LYS A 410 -11.09 15.86 -19.12
C LYS A 410 -11.30 14.62 -18.27
N LYS A 411 -11.27 14.80 -16.94
CA LYS A 411 -11.59 13.73 -16.00
C LYS A 411 -13.00 13.23 -16.25
N ARG A 412 -13.12 11.97 -16.64
CA ARG A 412 -14.38 11.26 -16.84
C ARG A 412 -14.31 9.94 -16.09
N ALA A 413 -15.42 9.48 -15.53
CA ALA A 413 -15.45 8.12 -15.02
C ALA A 413 -15.15 7.13 -16.15
N ILE A 414 -14.47 6.04 -15.83
CA ILE A 414 -13.91 5.07 -16.79
C ILE A 414 -14.94 4.59 -17.84
N GLN A 415 -16.18 4.37 -17.43
CA GLN A 415 -17.30 3.98 -18.30
C GLN A 415 -17.66 5.00 -19.40
N PHE A 416 -17.37 6.28 -19.19
CA PHE A 416 -17.56 7.35 -20.17
C PHE A 416 -16.33 7.52 -21.06
N GLY A 417 -15.12 7.30 -20.51
CA GLY A 417 -13.86 7.30 -21.26
C GLY A 417 -13.76 6.11 -22.23
N ALA A 418 -14.03 4.90 -21.73
CA ALA A 418 -14.11 3.67 -22.52
C ALA A 418 -15.41 3.56 -23.36
N ARG A 419 -16.32 4.55 -23.25
CA ARG A 419 -17.64 4.59 -23.91
C ARG A 419 -18.51 3.36 -23.66
N THR A 420 -18.24 2.57 -22.61
CA THR A 420 -19.01 1.39 -22.23
C THR A 420 -20.47 1.74 -21.97
N ALA A 421 -20.74 2.93 -21.43
CA ALA A 421 -22.09 3.47 -21.27
C ALA A 421 -22.88 3.66 -22.60
N LYS A 422 -22.21 3.69 -23.76
CA LYS A 422 -22.85 3.78 -25.09
C LYS A 422 -23.05 2.42 -25.76
N MET A 423 -22.44 1.36 -25.25
CA MET A 423 -22.47 0.02 -25.85
C MET A 423 -23.85 -0.66 -25.69
N GLU A 424 -24.65 -0.23 -24.72
CA GLU A 424 -26.03 -0.70 -24.54
C GLU A 424 -27.00 -0.22 -25.62
N SER A 425 -26.68 0.86 -26.34
CA SER A 425 -27.51 1.33 -27.46
C SER A 425 -27.49 0.41 -28.69
N GLY A 426 -26.75 -0.72 -28.62
CA GLY A 426 -26.64 -1.74 -29.68
C GLY A 426 -25.81 -1.30 -30.90
N LYS A 427 -25.35 -0.04 -30.95
CA LYS A 427 -24.68 0.54 -32.12
C LYS A 427 -23.14 0.44 -32.10
N VAL A 428 -22.52 0.08 -30.97
CA VAL A 428 -21.05 0.06 -30.82
C VAL A 428 -20.62 -1.19 -30.05
N LYS A 429 -19.66 -1.96 -30.62
CA LYS A 429 -19.06 -3.15 -29.99
C LYS A 429 -17.69 -2.80 -29.41
N GLY A 430 -17.21 -3.59 -28.46
CA GLY A 430 -15.91 -3.35 -27.80
C GLY A 430 -14.70 -3.53 -28.73
N THR A 431 -14.96 -4.09 -29.92
CA THR A 431 -13.99 -4.34 -30.99
C THR A 431 -14.04 -3.28 -32.10
N THR A 432 -14.87 -2.25 -31.96
CA THR A 432 -14.98 -1.20 -32.99
C THR A 432 -13.72 -0.34 -33.01
N LEU A 433 -13.05 -0.28 -34.16
CA LEU A 433 -11.84 0.53 -34.39
C LEU A 433 -12.11 2.00 -34.04
N ILE A 434 -11.19 2.57 -33.25
CA ILE A 434 -11.20 4.00 -32.91
C ILE A 434 -10.74 4.74 -34.18
N SER A 435 -11.65 5.37 -34.91
CA SER A 435 -11.29 6.31 -35.99
C SER A 435 -10.62 7.52 -35.34
N GLY A 436 -9.39 7.82 -35.79
CA GLY A 436 -8.50 8.85 -35.24
C GLY A 436 -9.00 10.27 -35.34
#